data_AF-A0A965PRU9-F1
#
_entry.id   AF-A0A965PRU9-F1
#
_cell.length_a   1.000
_cell.length_b   1.000
_cell.length_c   1.000
_cell.angle_alpha   90.00
_cell.angle_beta   90.00
_cell.angle_gamma   90.00
#
_symmetry.space_group_name_H-M   'P 1'
#
loop_
_entity.id
_entity.type
_entity.pdbx_description
1 polymer ?
#
loop_
_entity_poly.entity_id
_entity_poly.type
_entity_poly.pdbx_seq_one_letter_code
_entity_poly.pdbx_strand_id
1 'polypeptide(L)'
;AAGSRRQASATKNGGDLAVTAVDYVAKKVTVVGPGSAIAANDHLFFKGAKDYLSGAPKECAGLDKIISTTTGSLFNISVESYELWRGQQHAVSGEASWLAVMNAAAKATNLGLMEKAKVYLPVVQWSRLNNELAANRRYVSDMSAKASTGTQAISYYSVNGEIEIEAHPFIKESEGFLLANPTKRLMRVGASDITFRRPGMTDEIFRELVDNAGLELRAFSDQAIMCQLPAQNVKLTDIDV
;
A
#
# COMPACT_ATOMS: atom_id res chain seq x y z
N ALA A 1 -17.75 -1.79 17.47
CA ALA A 1 -18.63 -0.94 16.64
C ALA A 1 -18.71 -1.56 15.25
N ALA A 2 -19.90 -1.69 14.69
CA ALA A 2 -20.22 -2.62 13.61
C ALA A 2 -19.51 -2.30 12.28
N GLY A 3 -18.83 -3.31 11.72
CA GLY A 3 -18.26 -3.26 10.36
C GLY A 3 -19.36 -3.17 9.32
N SER A 4 -19.43 -2.05 8.61
CA SER A 4 -20.42 -1.81 7.57
C SER A 4 -20.05 -2.57 6.28
N ARG A 5 -20.67 -3.75 6.16
CA ARG A 5 -21.21 -4.39 4.95
C ARG A 5 -20.76 -3.81 3.60
N ARG A 6 -20.07 -4.63 2.81
CA ARG A 6 -20.08 -4.52 1.34
C ARG A 6 -21.50 -4.81 0.85
N GLN A 7 -22.31 -3.76 0.68
CA GLN A 7 -23.64 -3.89 0.07
C GLN A 7 -23.49 -3.73 -1.44
N ALA A 8 -23.87 -4.77 -2.19
CA ALA A 8 -23.85 -4.83 -3.66
C ALA A 8 -24.97 -3.99 -4.31
N SER A 9 -25.14 -2.75 -3.87
CA SER A 9 -25.98 -1.74 -4.52
C SER A 9 -25.46 -0.37 -4.09
N ALA A 10 -24.31 0.02 -4.64
CA ALA A 10 -23.85 1.39 -4.50
C ALA A 10 -24.58 2.22 -5.55
N THR A 11 -25.49 3.08 -5.11
CA THR A 11 -26.04 4.14 -5.96
C THR A 11 -24.86 4.95 -6.49
N LYS A 12 -24.60 4.81 -7.79
CA LYS A 12 -23.46 5.47 -8.41
C LYS A 12 -23.79 6.96 -8.55
N ASN A 13 -23.10 7.77 -7.78
CA ASN A 13 -23.08 9.21 -7.97
C ASN A 13 -22.17 9.52 -9.17
N GLY A 14 -22.77 9.71 -10.34
CA GLY A 14 -22.07 9.77 -11.63
C GLY A 14 -21.61 11.16 -12.06
N GLY A 15 -21.60 12.14 -11.16
CA GLY A 15 -21.20 13.51 -11.47
C GLY A 15 -19.69 13.69 -11.48
N ASP A 16 -19.17 14.47 -12.44
CA ASP A 16 -17.78 14.92 -12.40
C ASP A 16 -17.58 15.86 -11.20
N LEU A 17 -16.50 15.62 -10.44
CA LEU A 17 -16.10 16.42 -9.29
C LEU A 17 -14.76 17.10 -9.57
N ALA A 18 -14.67 18.39 -9.24
CA ALA A 18 -13.44 19.16 -9.31
C ALA A 18 -12.86 19.35 -7.90
N VAL A 19 -11.57 19.03 -7.71
CA VAL A 19 -10.87 19.31 -6.45
C VAL A 19 -10.57 20.80 -6.37
N THR A 20 -10.99 21.45 -5.28
CA THR A 20 -10.78 22.89 -5.05
C THR A 20 -9.76 23.18 -3.97
N ALA A 21 -9.62 22.31 -2.98
CA ALA A 21 -8.60 22.46 -1.94
C ALA A 21 -8.19 21.09 -1.37
N VAL A 22 -6.94 21.02 -0.89
CA VAL A 22 -6.41 19.86 -0.17
C VAL A 22 -5.79 20.36 1.13
N ASP A 23 -6.32 19.91 2.26
CA ASP A 23 -5.80 20.18 3.59
C ASP A 23 -5.20 18.89 4.16
N TYR A 24 -3.87 18.88 4.26
CA TYR A 24 -3.12 17.74 4.76
C TYR A 24 -3.28 17.54 6.27
N VAL A 25 -3.34 18.63 7.06
CA VAL A 25 -3.40 18.55 8.52
C VAL A 25 -4.78 18.07 8.96
N ALA A 26 -5.83 18.61 8.35
CA ALA A 26 -7.20 18.16 8.63
C ALA A 26 -7.57 16.85 7.91
N LYS A 27 -6.67 16.32 7.05
CA LYS A 27 -6.89 15.13 6.20
C LYS A 27 -8.16 15.25 5.35
N LYS A 28 -8.37 16.41 4.75
CA LYS A 28 -9.58 16.75 3.99
C LYS A 28 -9.25 17.14 2.55
N VAL A 29 -10.06 16.65 1.63
CA VAL A 29 -10.08 17.11 0.24
C VAL A 29 -11.43 17.76 -0.01
N THR A 30 -11.41 19.03 -0.39
CA THR A 30 -12.62 19.78 -0.76
C THR A 30 -12.85 19.62 -2.25
N VAL A 31 -14.04 19.18 -2.61
CA VAL A 31 -14.45 18.98 -4.00
C VAL A 31 -15.75 19.72 -4.27
N VAL A 32 -15.93 20.17 -5.51
CA VAL A 32 -17.14 20.84 -6.00
C VAL A 32 -17.69 20.06 -7.19
N GLY A 33 -19.00 19.87 -7.24
CA GLY A 33 -19.70 19.23 -8.34
C GLY A 33 -21.22 19.39 -8.22
N PRO A 34 -21.99 18.89 -9.20
CA PRO A 34 -23.45 19.00 -9.17
C PRO A 34 -24.03 18.31 -7.92
N GLY A 35 -24.98 18.98 -7.24
CA GLY A 35 -25.36 18.80 -5.83
C GLY A 35 -25.99 17.47 -5.39
N SER A 36 -25.93 16.41 -6.20
CA SER A 36 -26.33 15.04 -5.84
C SER A 36 -25.15 14.05 -5.88
N ALA A 37 -23.92 14.52 -6.10
CA ALA A 37 -22.80 13.67 -6.49
C ALA A 37 -21.96 13.07 -5.34
N ILE A 38 -22.24 13.38 -4.07
CA ILE A 38 -21.41 12.91 -2.95
C ILE A 38 -22.28 12.60 -1.72
N ALA A 39 -22.21 11.35 -1.25
CA ALA A 39 -22.78 10.88 0.01
C ALA A 39 -21.69 10.38 0.96
N ALA A 40 -22.04 10.22 2.24
CA ALA A 40 -21.14 9.58 3.21
C ALA A 40 -20.81 8.14 2.77
N ASN A 41 -19.53 7.74 2.92
CA ASN A 41 -18.95 6.47 2.46
C ASN A 41 -18.74 6.33 0.94
N ASP A 42 -18.89 7.40 0.16
CA ASP A 42 -18.49 7.37 -1.24
C ASP A 42 -16.97 7.24 -1.38
N HIS A 43 -16.56 6.40 -2.33
CA HIS A 43 -15.16 6.26 -2.71
C HIS A 43 -14.88 7.16 -3.92
N LEU A 44 -13.95 8.10 -3.76
CA LEU A 44 -13.50 8.99 -4.81
C LEU A 44 -12.38 8.31 -5.61
N PHE A 45 -12.47 8.38 -6.94
CA PHE A 45 -11.46 7.85 -7.86
C PHE A 45 -11.15 8.91 -8.91
N PHE A 46 -9.93 8.91 -9.44
CA PHE A 46 -9.61 9.75 -10.59
C PHE A 46 -10.52 9.41 -11.77
N LYS A 47 -10.94 10.45 -12.52
CA LYS A 47 -11.76 10.27 -13.71
C LYS A 47 -11.04 9.34 -14.69
N GLY A 48 -11.71 8.25 -15.08
CA GLY A 48 -11.16 7.24 -15.98
C GLY A 48 -10.51 6.03 -15.29
N ALA A 49 -10.27 6.06 -13.97
CA ALA A 49 -9.67 4.93 -13.23
C ALA A 49 -10.62 3.72 -13.11
N LYS A 50 -11.93 3.93 -13.28
CA LYS A 50 -12.94 2.87 -13.35
C LYS A 50 -13.70 2.97 -14.67
N ASP A 51 -14.10 1.81 -15.19
CA ASP A 51 -15.09 1.76 -16.24
C ASP A 51 -16.43 2.27 -15.71
N TYR A 52 -17.01 3.22 -16.45
CA TYR A 52 -18.27 3.85 -16.10
C TYR A 52 -19.43 2.85 -16.16
N LEU A 53 -19.35 1.81 -17.02
CA LEU A 53 -20.44 0.85 -17.23
C LEU A 53 -20.37 -0.34 -16.27
N SER A 54 -19.21 -0.99 -16.14
CA SER A 54 -19.04 -2.17 -15.26
C SER A 54 -18.65 -1.82 -13.82
N GLY A 55 -18.20 -0.58 -13.55
CA GLY A 55 -17.62 -0.20 -12.26
C GLY A 55 -16.27 -0.86 -11.95
N ALA A 56 -15.73 -1.65 -12.90
CA ALA A 56 -14.46 -2.34 -12.75
C ALA A 56 -13.29 -1.34 -12.84
N PRO A 57 -12.30 -1.41 -11.94
CA PRO A 57 -11.07 -0.63 -12.08
C PRO A 57 -10.34 -1.01 -13.37
N LYS A 58 -9.87 0.01 -14.09
CA LYS A 58 -9.02 -0.15 -15.28
C LYS A 58 -7.54 -0.30 -14.93
N GLU A 59 -7.20 -0.08 -13.67
CA GLU A 59 -5.86 -0.21 -13.12
C GLU A 59 -5.58 -1.65 -12.70
N CYS A 60 -4.31 -2.07 -12.80
CA CYS A 60 -3.88 -3.37 -12.32
C CYS A 60 -4.10 -3.50 -10.80
N ALA A 61 -4.25 -4.73 -10.31
CA ALA A 61 -4.40 -4.96 -8.87
C ALA A 61 -3.08 -4.61 -8.16
N GLY A 62 -3.09 -3.52 -7.39
CA GLY A 62 -1.96 -3.13 -6.55
C GLY A 62 -1.75 -4.06 -5.35
N LEU A 63 -0.61 -3.90 -4.68
CA LEU A 63 -0.20 -4.73 -3.54
C LEU A 63 -1.22 -4.72 -2.40
N ASP A 64 -1.78 -3.56 -2.06
CA ASP A 64 -2.82 -3.44 -1.04
C ASP A 64 -4.05 -4.28 -1.38
N LYS A 65 -4.52 -4.23 -2.64
CA LYS A 65 -5.64 -5.05 -3.10
C LYS A 65 -5.32 -6.54 -3.04
N ILE A 66 -4.12 -6.93 -3.47
CA ILE A 66 -3.66 -8.34 -3.43
C ILE A 66 -3.71 -8.89 -2.00
N ILE A 67 -3.19 -8.14 -1.02
CA ILE A 67 -3.10 -8.62 0.38
C ILE A 67 -4.44 -8.49 1.11
N SER A 68 -5.21 -7.43 0.84
CA SER A 68 -6.48 -7.18 1.53
C SER A 68 -7.66 -8.00 1.01
N THR A 69 -7.52 -8.71 -0.10
CA THR A 69 -8.58 -9.56 -0.67
C THR A 69 -8.65 -10.89 0.08
N THR A 70 -9.53 -10.96 1.08
CA THR A 70 -9.76 -12.16 1.91
C THR A 70 -11.00 -12.97 1.52
N THR A 71 -11.86 -12.42 0.67
CA THR A 71 -13.10 -13.03 0.16
C THR A 71 -13.23 -12.82 -1.35
N GLY A 72 -13.99 -13.67 -2.03
CA GLY A 72 -14.17 -13.66 -3.48
C GLY A 72 -12.99 -14.30 -4.24
N SER A 73 -12.56 -13.67 -5.33
CA SER A 73 -11.46 -14.16 -6.17
C SER A 73 -10.39 -13.10 -6.41
N LEU A 74 -9.14 -13.56 -6.48
CA LEU A 74 -7.97 -12.77 -6.85
C LEU A 74 -7.30 -13.47 -8.04
N PHE A 75 -7.13 -12.74 -9.14
CA PHE A 75 -6.61 -13.29 -10.41
C PHE A 75 -7.37 -14.54 -10.88
N ASN A 76 -8.71 -14.52 -10.73
CA ASN A 76 -9.62 -15.62 -11.07
C ASN A 76 -9.41 -16.92 -10.24
N ILE A 77 -8.69 -16.84 -9.13
CA ILE A 77 -8.55 -17.93 -8.16
C ILE A 77 -9.31 -17.54 -6.89
N SER A 78 -10.15 -18.43 -6.38
CA SER A 78 -10.94 -18.20 -5.16
C SER A 78 -10.03 -18.09 -3.94
N VAL A 79 -10.05 -16.94 -3.25
CA VAL A 79 -9.30 -16.76 -1.99
C VAL A 79 -10.03 -17.37 -0.79
N GLU A 80 -11.30 -17.73 -0.96
CA GLU A 80 -12.11 -18.39 0.08
C GLU A 80 -11.80 -19.88 0.17
N SER A 81 -11.60 -20.51 -0.99
CA SER A 81 -11.36 -21.95 -1.09
C SER A 81 -9.87 -22.30 -0.94
N TYR A 82 -8.97 -21.38 -1.31
CA TYR A 82 -7.53 -21.62 -1.30
C TYR A 82 -6.84 -20.68 -0.30
N GLU A 83 -6.67 -21.16 0.93
CA GLU A 83 -6.06 -20.38 2.02
C GLU A 83 -4.61 -19.95 1.74
N LEU A 84 -3.82 -20.77 1.04
CA LEU A 84 -2.46 -20.41 0.62
C LEU A 84 -2.43 -19.33 -0.48
N TRP A 85 -3.58 -19.01 -1.08
CA TRP A 85 -3.73 -17.92 -2.04
C TRP A 85 -4.30 -16.65 -1.42
N ARG A 86 -4.64 -16.68 -0.12
CA ARG A 86 -5.29 -15.58 0.59
C ARG A 86 -4.29 -14.78 1.41
N GLY A 87 -4.19 -13.49 1.14
CA GLY A 87 -3.41 -12.55 1.96
C GLY A 87 -3.92 -12.46 3.40
N GLN A 88 -3.04 -12.07 4.32
CA GLN A 88 -3.34 -12.04 5.75
C GLN A 88 -3.57 -10.63 6.27
N GLN A 89 -4.36 -10.51 7.34
CA GLN A 89 -4.59 -9.24 8.04
C GLN A 89 -4.32 -9.39 9.54
N HIS A 90 -3.71 -8.37 10.13
CA HIS A 90 -3.44 -8.29 11.56
C HIS A 90 -3.82 -6.89 12.05
N ALA A 91 -4.90 -6.80 12.83
CA ALA A 91 -5.28 -5.57 13.50
C ALA A 91 -4.35 -5.33 14.69
N VAL A 92 -3.65 -4.20 14.67
CA VAL A 92 -2.73 -3.77 15.73
C VAL A 92 -3.51 -3.21 16.91
N SER A 93 -4.57 -2.43 16.65
CA SER A 93 -5.45 -1.84 17.67
C SER A 93 -4.67 -1.07 18.75
N GLY A 94 -3.73 -0.24 18.31
CA GLY A 94 -2.80 0.47 19.18
C GLY A 94 -1.63 1.08 18.42
N GLU A 95 -0.62 1.53 19.15
CA GLU A 95 0.62 2.04 18.58
C GLU A 95 1.39 0.96 17.81
N ALA A 96 2.12 1.36 16.77
CA ALA A 96 3.04 0.48 16.07
C ALA A 96 4.16 0.05 17.02
N SER A 97 4.11 -1.21 17.43
CA SER A 97 5.09 -1.81 18.34
C SER A 97 5.80 -3.00 17.71
N TRP A 98 6.96 -3.35 18.25
CA TRP A 98 7.68 -4.55 17.83
C TRP A 98 6.84 -5.83 18.05
N LEU A 99 6.10 -5.90 19.15
CA LEU A 99 5.20 -7.02 19.44
C LEU A 99 4.13 -7.21 18.35
N ALA A 100 3.55 -6.12 17.85
CA ALA A 100 2.58 -6.17 16.77
C ALA A 100 3.19 -6.72 15.47
N VAL A 101 4.44 -6.33 15.17
CA VAL A 101 5.19 -6.85 14.02
C VAL A 101 5.51 -8.34 14.17
N MET A 102 5.92 -8.79 15.36
CA MET A 102 6.16 -10.22 15.62
C MET A 102 4.88 -11.07 15.50
N ASN A 103 3.76 -10.57 16.02
CA ASN A 103 2.48 -11.27 15.92
C ASN A 103 1.99 -11.37 14.47
N ALA A 104 2.21 -10.33 13.66
CA ALA A 104 1.96 -10.38 12.23
C ALA A 104 2.89 -11.38 11.54
N ALA A 105 4.19 -11.36 11.83
CA ALA A 105 5.16 -12.30 11.27
C ALA A 105 4.82 -13.76 11.61
N ALA A 106 4.41 -14.04 12.85
CA ALA A 106 4.01 -15.38 13.28
C ALA A 106 2.83 -15.93 12.46
N LYS A 107 1.84 -15.09 12.10
CA LYS A 107 0.76 -15.49 11.19
C LYS A 107 1.28 -15.91 9.82
N ALA A 108 2.23 -15.16 9.26
CA ALA A 108 2.86 -15.52 7.99
C ALA A 108 3.74 -16.78 8.10
N THR A 109 4.46 -16.96 9.21
CA THR A 109 5.30 -18.15 9.45
C THR A 109 4.48 -19.43 9.52
N ASN A 110 3.29 -19.39 10.14
CA ASN A 110 2.37 -20.52 10.15
C ASN A 110 1.91 -20.95 8.75
N LEU A 111 2.03 -20.07 7.75
CA LEU A 111 1.73 -20.32 6.34
C LEU A 111 3.00 -20.51 5.48
N GLY A 112 4.14 -20.77 6.13
CA GLY A 112 5.39 -21.16 5.48
C GLY A 112 6.39 -20.04 5.21
N LEU A 113 6.26 -18.86 5.85
CA LEU A 113 7.28 -17.82 5.79
C LEU A 113 8.53 -18.23 6.60
N MET A 114 9.53 -18.75 5.88
CA MET A 114 10.85 -19.15 6.40
C MET A 114 11.99 -18.38 5.71
N GLU A 115 11.69 -17.15 5.24
CA GLU A 115 12.64 -16.26 4.56
C GLU A 115 12.61 -14.87 5.22
N LYS A 116 13.59 -14.02 4.86
CA LYS A 116 13.64 -12.62 5.31
C LYS A 116 12.37 -11.88 4.91
N ALA A 117 11.84 -11.06 5.81
CA ALA A 117 10.67 -10.22 5.55
C ALA A 117 11.02 -8.74 5.69
N LYS A 118 10.33 -7.90 4.91
CA LYS A 118 10.42 -6.45 5.05
C LYS A 118 9.08 -5.90 5.53
N VAL A 119 9.11 -5.04 6.52
CA VAL A 119 7.95 -4.39 7.09
C VAL A 119 8.00 -2.92 6.71
N TYR A 120 7.03 -2.48 5.93
CA TYR A 120 6.88 -1.09 5.57
C TYR A 120 5.83 -0.42 6.45
N LEU A 121 6.22 0.68 7.07
CA LEU A 121 5.37 1.47 7.97
C LEU A 121 5.35 2.93 7.52
N PRO A 122 4.33 3.71 7.90
CA PRO A 122 4.29 5.12 7.60
C PRO A 122 5.32 5.88 8.44
N VAL A 123 5.82 7.01 7.88
CA VAL A 123 6.93 7.78 8.46
C VAL A 123 6.65 8.26 9.89
N VAL A 124 5.40 8.59 10.20
CA VAL A 124 4.98 9.04 11.54
C VAL A 124 5.25 7.97 12.61
N GLN A 125 5.04 6.69 12.25
CA GLN A 125 5.20 5.55 13.17
C GLN A 125 6.66 5.21 13.46
N TRP A 126 7.59 5.65 12.61
CA TRP A 126 9.02 5.43 12.82
C TRP A 126 9.52 6.04 14.13
N SER A 127 8.99 7.22 14.50
CA SER A 127 9.35 7.89 15.75
C SER A 127 9.00 7.06 16.98
N ARG A 128 7.85 6.34 16.93
CA ARG A 128 7.36 5.48 18.01
C ARG A 128 8.19 4.21 18.15
N LEU A 129 8.52 3.56 17.04
CA LEU A 129 9.42 2.40 17.04
C LEU A 129 10.82 2.74 17.54
N ASN A 130 11.35 3.91 17.16
CA ASN A 130 12.65 4.37 17.65
C ASN A 130 12.59 4.68 19.16
N ASN A 131 11.47 5.20 19.68
CA ASN A 131 11.25 5.39 21.11
C ASN A 131 11.21 4.04 21.86
N GLU A 132 10.46 3.06 21.35
CA GLU A 132 10.40 1.71 21.92
C GLU A 132 11.79 1.05 21.96
N LEU A 133 12.57 1.17 20.88
CA LEU A 133 13.94 0.65 20.83
C LEU A 133 14.86 1.35 21.84
N ALA A 134 14.74 2.67 22.01
CA ALA A 134 15.50 3.41 23.01
C ALA A 134 15.12 3.01 24.43
N ALA A 135 13.84 2.75 24.71
CA ALA A 135 13.36 2.28 26.01
C ALA A 135 13.86 0.88 26.35
N ASN A 136 13.95 -0.02 25.36
CA ASN A 136 14.42 -1.39 25.55
C ASN A 136 15.95 -1.49 25.72
N ARG A 137 16.69 -0.44 25.35
CA ARG A 137 18.15 -0.39 25.58
C ARG A 137 18.44 0.04 27.01
N ARG A 138 19.05 -0.85 27.80
CA ARG A 138 19.63 -0.49 29.09
C ARG A 138 20.91 0.30 28.86
N TYR A 139 20.91 1.58 29.24
CA TYR A 139 22.13 2.39 29.25
C TYR A 139 23.04 1.93 30.39
N VAL A 140 24.26 1.53 30.06
CA VAL A 140 25.32 1.27 31.05
C VAL A 140 25.89 2.62 31.47
N SER A 141 26.10 2.81 32.77
CA SER A 141 26.19 4.09 33.49
C SER A 141 27.44 4.96 33.26
N ASP A 142 28.12 4.87 32.12
CA ASP A 142 29.30 5.69 31.79
C ASP A 142 29.09 6.51 30.52
N MET A 143 28.06 7.35 30.50
CA MET A 143 27.72 8.17 29.33
C MET A 143 28.36 9.55 29.45
N SER A 144 29.24 9.87 28.50
CA SER A 144 29.89 11.17 28.33
C SER A 144 28.88 12.31 28.12
N ALA A 145 29.31 13.57 28.28
CA ALA A 145 28.48 14.78 28.29
C ALA A 145 27.64 15.07 27.03
N LYS A 146 27.66 14.20 26.01
CA LYS A 146 26.81 14.28 24.81
C LYS A 146 26.28 12.88 24.46
N ALA A 147 24.98 12.68 24.60
CA ALA A 147 24.30 11.45 24.20
C ALA A 147 23.69 11.59 22.79
N SER A 148 24.16 10.80 21.82
CA SER A 148 23.57 10.68 20.48
C SER A 148 22.72 9.39 20.42
N THR A 149 21.39 9.52 20.36
CA THR A 149 20.46 8.37 20.33
C THR A 149 19.60 8.39 19.07
N GLY A 150 19.53 7.25 18.38
CA GLY A 150 18.68 7.02 17.21
C GLY A 150 19.20 5.88 16.33
N THR A 151 18.36 5.37 15.43
CA THR A 151 18.72 4.31 14.47
C THR A 151 18.23 4.63 13.06
N GLN A 152 19.05 4.33 12.05
CA GLN A 152 18.73 4.52 10.63
C GLN A 152 17.99 3.33 10.01
N ALA A 153 18.21 2.13 10.55
CA ALA A 153 17.53 0.90 10.15
C ALA A 153 17.32 0.04 11.40
N ILE A 154 16.21 -0.69 11.42
CA ILE A 154 15.87 -1.60 12.51
C ILE A 154 15.68 -2.98 11.91
N SER A 155 16.58 -3.90 12.23
CA SER A 155 16.48 -5.32 11.89
C SER A 155 16.33 -6.14 13.17
N TYR A 156 15.40 -7.08 13.16
CA TYR A 156 15.19 -8.01 14.26
C TYR A 156 15.20 -9.45 13.77
N TYR A 157 15.66 -10.36 14.63
CA TYR A 157 15.55 -11.79 14.39
C TYR A 157 14.28 -12.34 15.04
N SER A 158 13.51 -13.10 14.27
CA SER A 158 12.30 -13.79 14.69
C SER A 158 12.31 -15.22 14.12
N VAL A 159 11.30 -16.02 14.45
CA VAL A 159 11.19 -17.44 14.03
C VAL A 159 11.25 -17.65 12.51
N ASN A 160 10.90 -16.63 11.72
CA ASN A 160 11.01 -16.65 10.25
C ASN A 160 12.41 -16.30 9.71
N GLY A 161 13.34 -15.85 10.55
CA GLY A 161 14.64 -15.31 10.16
C GLY A 161 14.79 -13.84 10.52
N GLU A 162 15.14 -13.00 9.55
CA GLU A 162 15.34 -11.55 9.75
C GLU A 162 14.14 -10.74 9.25
N ILE A 163 13.69 -9.79 10.06
CA ILE A 163 12.67 -8.80 9.72
C ILE A 163 13.33 -7.42 9.70
N GLU A 164 13.34 -6.79 8.52
CA GLU A 164 13.84 -5.42 8.32
C GLU A 164 12.65 -4.45 8.29
N ILE A 165 12.72 -3.37 9.07
CA ILE A 165 11.67 -2.36 9.13
C ILE A 165 12.12 -1.10 8.38
N GLU A 166 11.28 -0.63 7.46
CA GLU A 166 11.51 0.56 6.64
C GLU A 166 10.31 1.51 6.71
N ALA A 167 10.58 2.80 6.90
CA ALA A 167 9.55 3.84 6.86
C ALA A 167 9.33 4.32 5.42
N HIS A 168 8.09 4.28 4.94
CA HIS A 168 7.73 4.61 3.56
C HIS A 168 6.61 5.68 3.50
N PRO A 169 6.79 6.79 2.75
CA PRO A 169 5.83 7.91 2.73
C PRO A 169 4.50 7.61 2.02
N PHE A 170 4.47 6.67 1.07
CA PHE A 170 3.24 6.28 0.36
C PHE A 170 2.32 5.30 1.12
N ILE A 171 2.64 4.97 2.37
CA ILE A 171 1.79 4.12 3.21
C ILE A 171 0.84 5.01 4.01
N LYS A 172 -0.43 4.62 4.06
CA LYS A 172 -1.45 5.32 4.86
C LYS A 172 -1.09 5.20 6.34
N GLU A 173 -1.31 6.27 7.09
CA GLU A 173 -0.82 6.42 8.47
C GLU A 173 -1.32 5.34 9.45
N SER A 174 -2.49 4.74 9.19
CA SER A 174 -3.11 3.69 10.00
C SER A 174 -2.90 2.27 9.46
N GLU A 175 -2.04 2.09 8.45
CA GLU A 175 -1.79 0.81 7.79
C GLU A 175 -0.28 0.51 7.74
N GLY A 176 0.05 -0.77 7.58
CA GLY A 176 1.43 -1.22 7.35
C GLY A 176 1.44 -2.52 6.55
N PHE A 177 2.58 -2.85 5.96
CA PHE A 177 2.72 -4.06 5.13
C PHE A 177 3.94 -4.87 5.53
N LEU A 178 3.72 -6.13 5.91
CA LEU A 178 4.78 -7.13 6.02
C LEU A 178 4.81 -7.93 4.72
N LEU A 179 5.94 -7.84 4.01
CA LEU A 179 6.17 -8.51 2.74
C LEU A 179 7.25 -9.58 2.87
N ALA A 180 6.92 -10.79 2.43
CA ALA A 180 7.85 -11.90 2.32
C ALA A 180 8.86 -11.62 1.21
N ASN A 181 10.13 -11.40 1.58
CA ASN A 181 11.27 -11.22 0.67
C ASN A 181 10.91 -10.48 -0.64
N PRO A 182 10.63 -9.16 -0.58
CA PRO A 182 10.05 -8.42 -1.69
C PRO A 182 10.90 -8.48 -2.97
N THR A 183 12.23 -8.54 -2.85
CA THR A 183 13.15 -8.65 -4.00
C THR A 183 12.98 -9.93 -4.81
N LYS A 184 12.53 -11.02 -4.17
CA LYS A 184 12.40 -12.34 -4.81
C LYS A 184 10.95 -12.69 -5.16
N ARG A 185 9.99 -12.29 -4.32
CA ARG A 185 8.59 -12.78 -4.39
C ARG A 185 7.61 -11.79 -5.04
N LEU A 186 8.03 -10.53 -5.21
CA LEU A 186 7.28 -9.52 -5.93
C LEU A 186 8.00 -9.21 -7.24
N MET A 187 7.30 -9.41 -8.35
CA MET A 187 7.83 -9.13 -9.68
C MET A 187 6.93 -8.14 -10.40
N ARG A 188 7.54 -7.29 -11.22
CA ARG A 188 6.84 -6.44 -12.18
C ARG A 188 6.71 -7.23 -13.47
N VAL A 189 5.48 -7.44 -13.91
CA VAL A 189 5.13 -8.15 -15.15
C VAL A 189 4.45 -7.15 -16.06
N GLY A 190 4.76 -7.17 -17.37
CA GLY A 190 4.18 -6.19 -18.27
C GLY A 190 4.87 -6.17 -19.62
N ALA A 191 4.21 -5.59 -20.63
CA ALA A 191 4.76 -5.52 -21.98
C ALA A 191 5.83 -4.43 -22.13
N SER A 192 5.78 -3.36 -21.34
CA SER A 192 6.75 -2.26 -21.42
C SER A 192 7.03 -1.62 -20.05
N ASP A 193 8.31 -1.33 -19.79
CA ASP A 193 8.67 -0.48 -18.65
C ASP A 193 8.24 0.99 -18.91
N ILE A 194 8.37 1.87 -17.92
CA ILE A 194 8.13 3.31 -18.07
C ILE A 194 9.04 3.83 -19.17
N THR A 195 8.45 4.16 -20.31
CA THR A 195 9.18 4.61 -21.49
C THR A 195 8.48 5.80 -22.12
N PHE A 196 9.26 6.76 -22.62
CA PHE A 196 8.75 7.88 -23.42
C PHE A 196 8.67 7.51 -24.92
N ARG A 197 8.96 6.25 -25.25
CA ARG A 197 8.93 5.73 -26.61
C ARG A 197 7.59 5.05 -26.82
N ARG A 198 6.89 5.41 -27.89
CA ARG A 198 5.65 4.73 -28.25
C ARG A 198 5.96 3.37 -28.87
N PRO A 199 5.23 2.31 -28.52
CA PRO A 199 5.29 1.05 -29.26
C PRO A 199 4.97 1.33 -30.74
N GLY A 200 5.96 1.17 -31.62
CA GLY A 200 5.84 1.41 -33.06
C GLY A 200 6.45 2.71 -33.61
N MET A 201 6.93 3.64 -32.75
CA MET A 201 7.64 4.86 -33.16
C MET A 201 8.84 5.08 -32.22
N THR A 202 9.96 4.46 -32.55
CA THR A 202 11.10 4.29 -31.64
C THR A 202 11.90 5.58 -31.40
N ASP A 203 11.90 6.51 -32.37
CA ASP A 203 12.83 7.65 -32.39
C ASP A 203 12.18 9.01 -32.07
N GLU A 204 10.84 9.13 -32.08
CA GLU A 204 10.14 10.39 -31.85
C GLU A 204 9.51 10.45 -30.46
N ILE A 205 10.24 11.09 -29.54
CA ILE A 205 9.82 11.34 -28.15
C ILE A 205 8.81 12.51 -28.07
N PHE A 206 8.89 13.45 -29.01
CA PHE A 206 8.00 14.60 -29.10
C PHE A 206 7.05 14.44 -30.28
N ARG A 207 5.75 14.62 -30.04
CA ARG A 207 4.72 14.62 -31.09
C ARG A 207 4.19 16.03 -31.28
N GLU A 208 4.24 16.55 -32.50
CA GLU A 208 3.53 17.79 -32.83
C GLU A 208 2.00 17.57 -32.72
N LEU A 209 1.32 18.48 -32.01
CA LEU A 209 -0.13 18.47 -31.94
C LEU A 209 -0.68 18.87 -33.31
N VAL A 210 -1.63 18.09 -33.84
CA VAL A 210 -2.23 18.34 -35.16
C VAL A 210 -3.12 19.59 -35.14
N ASP A 211 -3.71 19.90 -33.99
CA ASP A 211 -4.73 20.94 -33.86
C ASP A 211 -4.22 22.23 -33.19
N ASN A 212 -2.97 22.25 -32.68
CA ASN A 212 -2.40 23.40 -31.96
C ASN A 212 -0.88 23.45 -32.14
N ALA A 213 -0.29 24.65 -32.16
CA ALA A 213 1.17 24.80 -32.13
C ALA A 213 1.72 24.36 -30.76
N GLY A 214 2.20 23.12 -30.67
CA GLY A 214 2.79 22.55 -29.46
C GLY A 214 3.38 21.16 -29.68
N LEU A 215 4.29 20.77 -28.78
CA LEU A 215 4.86 19.43 -28.72
C LEU A 215 4.28 18.68 -27.51
N GLU A 216 3.86 17.45 -27.74
CA GLU A 216 3.36 16.54 -26.73
C GLU A 216 4.40 15.48 -26.41
N LEU A 217 4.70 15.33 -25.12
CA LEU A 217 5.47 14.22 -24.58
C LEU A 217 4.51 13.30 -23.81
N ARG A 218 4.52 12.00 -24.12
CA ARG A 218 3.74 10.99 -23.38
C ARG A 218 4.65 9.90 -22.84
N ALA A 219 4.51 9.60 -21.55
CA ALA A 219 5.06 8.41 -20.95
C ALA A 219 4.04 7.26 -21.06
N PHE A 220 4.51 6.09 -21.47
CA PHE A 220 3.73 4.86 -21.50
C PHE A 220 4.35 3.84 -20.54
N SER A 221 3.50 3.08 -19.87
CA SER A 221 3.87 1.95 -19.03
C SER A 221 2.72 0.96 -19.08
N ASP A 222 3.02 -0.30 -19.37
CA ASP A 222 2.09 -1.40 -19.21
C ASP A 222 2.72 -2.39 -18.24
N GLN A 223 2.36 -2.26 -16.97
CA GLN A 223 2.90 -3.02 -15.86
C GLN A 223 1.81 -3.43 -14.87
N ALA A 224 1.99 -4.63 -14.33
CA ALA A 224 1.26 -5.17 -13.20
C ALA A 224 2.25 -5.71 -12.17
N ILE A 225 1.87 -5.65 -10.91
CA ILE A 225 2.60 -6.33 -9.84
C ILE A 225 2.04 -7.72 -9.67
N MET A 226 2.92 -8.72 -9.70
CA MET A 226 2.57 -10.10 -9.40
C MET A 226 3.22 -10.49 -8.06
N CYS A 227 2.39 -10.98 -7.16
CA CYS A 227 2.83 -11.61 -5.93
C CYS A 227 2.69 -13.12 -6.06
N GLN A 228 3.82 -13.84 -5.97
CA GLN A 228 3.81 -15.30 -6.11
C GLN A 228 3.17 -16.01 -4.92
N LEU A 229 3.30 -15.43 -3.72
CA LEU A 229 2.89 -16.04 -2.46
C LEU A 229 2.13 -15.02 -1.60
N PRO A 230 0.87 -14.71 -1.93
CA PRO A 230 0.09 -13.71 -1.20
C PRO A 230 -0.14 -14.07 0.26
N ALA A 231 -0.27 -15.36 0.61
CA ALA A 231 -0.52 -15.81 1.98
C ALA A 231 0.61 -15.55 2.98
N GLN A 232 1.83 -15.31 2.49
CA GLN A 232 2.98 -14.99 3.34
C GLN A 232 3.10 -13.49 3.63
N ASN A 233 2.23 -12.67 3.02
CA ASN A 233 2.20 -11.24 3.25
C ASN A 233 1.05 -10.88 4.19
N VAL A 234 1.31 -9.92 5.08
CA VAL A 234 0.36 -9.50 6.11
C VAL A 234 0.16 -8.00 6.03
N LYS A 235 -1.10 -7.58 5.96
CA LYS A 235 -1.48 -6.18 6.15
C LYS A 235 -1.71 -5.92 7.63
N LEU A 236 -0.99 -4.93 8.17
CA LEU A 236 -1.23 -4.36 9.49
C LEU A 236 -2.35 -3.31 9.36
N THR A 237 -3.41 -3.43 10.14
CA THR A 237 -4.53 -2.47 10.16
C THR A 237 -4.69 -1.87 11.55
N ASP A 238 -5.41 -0.75 11.62
CA ASP A 238 -5.80 -0.11 12.89
C ASP A 238 -4.58 0.28 13.74
N ILE A 239 -3.55 0.81 13.09
CA ILE A 239 -2.42 1.46 13.77
C ILE A 239 -2.88 2.86 14.18
N ASP A 240 -2.73 3.21 15.45
CA ASP A 240 -3.07 4.53 15.96
C ASP A 240 -2.20 5.60 15.29
N VAL A 241 -2.77 6.75 14.95
CA VAL A 241 -2.05 7.86 14.28
C VAL A 241 -1.72 8.97 15.26
#